data_AF-A0A2V1JPL3-F1
#
_entry.id   AF-A0A2V1JPL3-F1
#
_cell.length_a   1.000
_cell.length_b   1.000
_cell.length_c   1.000
_cell.angle_alpha   90.00
_cell.angle_beta   90.00
_cell.angle_gamma   90.00
#
_symmetry.space_group_name_H-M   'P 1'
#
loop_
_entity.id
_entity.type
_entity.pdbx_description
1 polymer ?
#
loop_
_entity_poly.entity_id
_entity_poly.type
_entity_poly.pdbx_seq_one_letter_code
_entity_poly.pdbx_strand_id
1 'polypeptide(L)'
;MFNRELFLETQTSRCLLCENAPCSHACTSHLPVSDIIRSFRFENHMGAAEKVGNVSCMDCSNPVCMSACRRSKLDSAVEIPKVIAQVVSIIENMPKEVAKCKVDYEVAWTRDTVYYDKTLAGYVQEAVDELGYSNQRINSGAGHDAQFASYMLPTTMVFVPSKDGHSHCEPEFTSTKQCTMGASVLLNAVLKCDKED
;
A
#
# COMPACT_ATOMS: atom_id res chain seq x y z
N MET A 1 17.37 -3.56 19.39
CA MET A 1 16.53 -2.63 18.60
C MET A 1 16.79 -2.80 17.11
N PHE A 2 18.02 -2.58 16.62
CA PHE A 2 18.41 -2.69 15.20
C PHE A 2 17.91 -3.94 14.43
N ASN A 3 17.88 -5.12 15.07
CA ASN A 3 17.54 -6.37 14.38
C ASN A 3 16.03 -6.59 14.14
N ARG A 4 15.15 -5.88 14.88
CA ARG A 4 13.68 -6.01 14.74
C ARG A 4 13.13 -5.07 13.67
N GLU A 5 13.59 -3.82 13.67
CA GLU A 5 13.21 -2.81 12.67
C GLU A 5 13.64 -3.23 11.26
N LEU A 6 14.88 -3.71 11.13
CA LEU A 6 15.39 -4.28 9.88
C LEU A 6 14.55 -5.48 9.39
N PHE A 7 14.05 -6.32 10.30
CA PHE A 7 13.17 -7.43 9.93
C PHE A 7 11.83 -6.93 9.38
N LEU A 8 11.19 -5.98 10.06
CA LEU A 8 9.90 -5.39 9.66
C LEU A 8 10.00 -4.75 8.28
N GLU A 9 11.01 -3.93 8.04
CA GLU A 9 11.28 -3.30 6.75
C GLU A 9 11.52 -4.35 5.65
N THR A 10 12.33 -5.36 5.96
CA THR A 10 12.63 -6.45 5.01
C THR A 10 11.37 -7.25 4.66
N GLN A 11 10.52 -7.61 5.63
CA GLN A 11 9.34 -8.42 5.37
C GLN A 11 8.24 -7.64 4.66
N THR A 12 8.02 -6.37 5.03
CA THR A 12 6.98 -5.54 4.43
C THR A 12 7.35 -5.09 3.01
N SER A 13 8.63 -4.81 2.73
CA SER A 13 9.13 -4.51 1.38
C SER A 13 9.00 -5.68 0.39
N ARG A 14 9.11 -6.93 0.89
CA ARG A 14 8.91 -8.16 0.10
C ARG A 14 7.46 -8.45 -0.26
N CYS A 15 6.50 -7.76 0.35
CA CYS A 15 5.09 -7.91 0.00
C CYS A 15 4.86 -7.58 -1.48
N LEU A 16 4.01 -8.34 -2.17
CA LEU A 16 3.71 -8.10 -3.59
C LEU A 16 2.58 -7.09 -3.81
N LEU A 17 2.02 -6.52 -2.73
CA LEU A 17 0.91 -5.56 -2.77
C LEU A 17 -0.24 -6.00 -3.71
N CYS A 18 -0.63 -7.28 -3.59
CA CYS A 18 -1.67 -7.87 -4.43
C CYS A 18 -2.99 -7.11 -4.32
N GLU A 19 -3.59 -6.74 -5.45
CA GLU A 19 -4.91 -6.08 -5.50
C GLU A 19 -6.00 -6.94 -4.83
N ASN A 20 -6.14 -8.20 -5.24
CA ASN A 20 -6.96 -9.20 -4.55
C ASN A 20 -6.09 -9.99 -3.56
N ALA A 21 -5.85 -9.41 -2.37
CA ALA A 21 -4.91 -9.93 -1.39
C ALA A 21 -5.39 -11.27 -0.76
N PRO A 22 -4.83 -12.42 -1.18
CA PRO A 22 -5.31 -13.72 -0.67
C PRO A 22 -4.97 -13.93 0.80
N CYS A 23 -3.93 -13.27 1.33
CA CYS A 23 -3.57 -13.33 2.75
C CYS A 23 -4.63 -12.68 3.65
N SER A 24 -5.26 -11.59 3.21
CA SER A 24 -6.34 -10.94 3.94
C SER A 24 -7.59 -11.81 3.93
N HIS A 25 -7.97 -12.35 2.78
CA HIS A 25 -9.14 -13.24 2.66
C HIS A 25 -8.99 -14.55 3.44
N ALA A 26 -7.77 -15.07 3.55
CA ALA A 26 -7.48 -16.31 4.29
C ALA A 26 -7.31 -16.11 5.80
N CYS A 27 -7.34 -14.87 6.31
CA CYS A 27 -7.12 -14.61 7.73
C CYS A 27 -8.34 -15.07 8.56
N THR A 28 -8.11 -16.02 9.47
CA THR A 28 -9.16 -16.55 10.38
C THR A 28 -9.61 -15.53 11.42
N SER A 29 -8.75 -14.57 11.77
CA SER A 29 -9.09 -13.45 12.64
C SER A 29 -9.68 -12.26 11.89
N HIS A 30 -9.93 -12.40 10.58
CA HIS A 30 -10.48 -11.37 9.70
C HIS A 30 -9.70 -10.05 9.70
N LEU A 31 -8.39 -10.09 9.97
CA LEU A 31 -7.55 -8.90 9.90
C LEU A 31 -7.36 -8.46 8.44
N PRO A 32 -7.34 -7.15 8.17
CA PRO A 32 -6.98 -6.59 6.87
C PRO A 32 -5.45 -6.66 6.67
N VAL A 33 -4.92 -7.89 6.57
CA VAL A 33 -3.47 -8.18 6.54
C VAL A 33 -2.72 -7.33 5.49
N SER A 34 -3.27 -7.24 4.29
CA SER A 34 -2.73 -6.43 3.19
C SER A 34 -2.60 -4.98 3.57
N ASP A 35 -3.58 -4.42 4.26
CA ASP A 35 -3.68 -2.99 4.53
C ASP A 35 -2.80 -2.60 5.71
N ILE A 36 -2.65 -3.50 6.70
CA ILE A 36 -1.67 -3.38 7.78
C ILE A 36 -0.25 -3.35 7.21
N ILE A 37 0.10 -4.37 6.39
CA ILE A 37 1.43 -4.46 5.77
C ILE A 37 1.69 -3.28 4.83
N ARG A 38 0.68 -2.87 4.06
CA ARG A 38 0.75 -1.71 3.17
C ARG A 38 0.97 -0.42 3.96
N SER A 39 0.21 -0.20 5.02
CA SER A 39 0.35 0.97 5.90
C SER A 39 1.78 1.02 6.46
N PHE A 40 2.30 -0.10 6.96
CA PHE A 40 3.66 -0.15 7.48
C PHE A 40 4.72 0.08 6.39
N ARG A 41 4.62 -0.59 5.25
CA ARG A 41 5.56 -0.46 4.12
C ARG A 41 5.69 0.98 3.64
N PHE A 42 4.62 1.76 3.73
CA PHE A 42 4.57 3.16 3.33
C PHE A 42 4.62 4.11 4.53
N GLU A 43 5.32 3.69 5.58
CA GLU A 43 5.69 4.51 6.75
C GLU A 43 4.51 5.05 7.58
N ASN A 44 3.29 4.56 7.31
CA ASN A 44 2.10 4.84 8.13
C ASN A 44 2.02 3.82 9.28
N HIS A 45 3.02 3.85 10.18
CA HIS A 45 3.14 2.89 11.28
C HIS A 45 1.95 2.94 12.25
N MET A 46 1.48 4.15 12.58
CA MET A 46 0.33 4.34 13.45
C MET A 46 -0.95 3.78 12.81
N GLY A 47 -1.20 4.11 11.53
CA GLY A 47 -2.34 3.57 10.81
C GLY A 47 -2.25 2.05 10.57
N ALA A 48 -1.05 1.46 10.57
CA ALA A 48 -0.87 0.01 10.56
C ALA A 48 -1.31 -0.60 11.89
N ALA A 49 -0.86 -0.03 13.01
CA ALA A 49 -1.16 -0.55 14.35
C ALA A 49 -2.63 -0.35 14.74
N GLU A 50 -3.26 0.77 14.36
CA GLU A 50 -4.70 0.99 14.54
C GLU A 50 -5.53 -0.10 13.84
N LYS A 51 -5.14 -0.50 12.62
CA LYS A 51 -5.78 -1.59 11.86
C LYS A 51 -5.56 -2.98 12.48
N VAL A 52 -4.53 -3.17 13.31
CA VAL A 52 -4.34 -4.42 14.06
C VAL A 52 -5.32 -4.49 15.24
N GLY A 53 -5.57 -3.35 15.89
CA GLY A 53 -6.38 -3.28 17.10
C GLY A 53 -5.79 -4.13 18.23
N ASN A 54 -6.62 -4.95 18.87
CA ASN A 54 -6.22 -5.81 20.01
C ASN A 54 -5.88 -7.26 19.61
N VAL A 55 -5.71 -7.55 18.31
CA VAL A 55 -5.47 -8.91 17.83
C VAL A 55 -3.99 -9.24 17.87
N SER A 56 -3.61 -10.25 18.66
CA SER A 56 -2.26 -10.82 18.62
C SER A 56 -2.18 -11.96 17.62
N CYS A 57 -1.19 -11.90 16.73
CA CYS A 57 -0.85 -13.01 15.83
C CYS A 57 0.30 -13.89 16.34
N MET A 58 0.89 -13.58 17.51
CA MET A 58 2.04 -14.34 18.04
C MET A 58 1.70 -15.81 18.31
N ASP A 59 0.48 -16.08 18.76
CA ASP A 59 -0.03 -17.42 19.08
C ASP A 59 -1.01 -17.96 18.02
N CYS A 60 -0.96 -17.41 16.80
CA CYS A 60 -1.87 -17.81 15.73
C CYS A 60 -1.65 -19.30 15.38
N SER A 61 -2.61 -20.13 15.80
CA SER A 61 -2.47 -21.59 15.77
C SER A 61 -2.49 -22.17 14.34
N ASN A 62 -2.97 -21.39 13.36
CA ASN A 62 -3.02 -21.79 11.96
C ASN A 62 -2.84 -20.56 11.03
N PRO A 63 -1.60 -20.20 10.64
CA PRO A 63 -1.33 -19.02 9.85
C PRO A 63 -1.62 -19.24 8.35
N VAL A 64 -2.88 -19.51 8.00
CA VAL A 64 -3.33 -19.75 6.62
C VAL A 64 -3.00 -18.55 5.70
N CYS A 65 -2.92 -17.35 6.26
CA CYS A 65 -2.51 -16.14 5.55
C CYS A 65 -1.09 -16.25 4.94
N MET A 66 -0.17 -16.98 5.58
CA MET A 66 1.18 -17.23 5.04
C MET A 66 1.12 -18.23 3.89
N SER A 67 0.36 -19.31 4.03
CA SER A 67 0.14 -20.30 2.95
C SER A 67 -0.55 -19.67 1.74
N ALA A 68 -1.45 -18.70 1.96
CA ALA A 68 -2.14 -17.98 0.90
C ALA A 68 -1.26 -16.90 0.23
N CYS A 69 -0.15 -16.48 0.85
CA CYS A 69 0.70 -15.40 0.34
C CYS A 69 1.30 -15.75 -1.02
N ARG A 70 1.04 -14.95 -2.07
CA ARG A 70 1.56 -15.20 -3.42
C ARG A 70 3.09 -15.19 -3.51
N ARG A 71 3.77 -14.47 -2.62
CA ARG A 71 5.25 -14.40 -2.58
C ARG A 71 5.88 -15.77 -2.32
N SER A 72 5.16 -16.69 -1.66
CA SER A 72 5.60 -18.08 -1.46
C SER A 72 5.90 -18.84 -2.77
N LYS A 73 5.30 -18.41 -3.89
CA LYS A 73 5.55 -18.97 -5.22
C LYS A 73 6.81 -18.43 -5.88
N LEU A 74 7.42 -17.38 -5.34
CA LEU A 74 8.65 -16.77 -5.85
C LEU A 74 9.87 -17.15 -5.00
N ASP A 75 9.77 -16.98 -3.69
CA ASP A 75 10.82 -17.36 -2.75
C ASP A 75 10.24 -17.96 -1.46
N SER A 76 9.72 -17.13 -0.56
CA SER A 76 9.08 -17.54 0.68
C SER A 76 7.98 -16.54 1.05
N ALA A 77 6.99 -17.01 1.80
CA ALA A 77 5.91 -16.13 2.26
C ALA A 77 6.46 -14.97 3.10
N VAL A 78 5.76 -13.84 3.09
CA VAL A 78 5.95 -12.81 4.11
C VAL A 78 5.58 -13.41 5.46
N GLU A 79 6.40 -13.17 6.48
CA GLU A 79 6.16 -13.64 7.85
C GLU A 79 5.07 -12.82 8.57
N ILE A 80 3.84 -12.88 8.03
CA ILE A 80 2.69 -12.07 8.42
C ILE A 80 2.45 -12.05 9.94
N PRO A 81 2.42 -13.19 10.66
CA PRO A 81 2.17 -13.17 12.10
C PRO A 81 3.24 -12.40 12.88
N LYS A 82 4.52 -12.54 12.49
CA LYS A 82 5.63 -11.81 13.11
C LYS A 82 5.61 -10.33 12.77
N VAL A 83 5.27 -9.98 11.52
CA VAL A 83 5.07 -8.58 11.12
C VAL A 83 3.99 -7.93 11.97
N ILE A 84 2.81 -8.53 12.05
CA ILE A 84 1.68 -7.99 12.83
C ILE A 84 2.06 -7.85 14.31
N ALA A 85 2.68 -8.86 14.91
CA ALA A 85 3.13 -8.81 16.30
C ALA A 85 4.15 -7.68 16.55
N GLN A 86 5.06 -7.43 15.61
CA GLN A 86 6.03 -6.35 15.75
C GLN A 86 5.40 -4.97 15.53
N VAL A 87 4.42 -4.82 14.64
CA VAL A 87 3.64 -3.57 14.46
C VAL A 87 2.99 -3.16 15.79
N VAL A 88 2.35 -4.10 16.51
CA VAL A 88 1.77 -3.84 17.84
C VAL A 88 2.84 -3.40 18.84
N SER A 89 3.99 -4.09 18.83
CA SER A 89 5.08 -3.81 19.77
C SER A 89 5.69 -2.42 19.62
N ILE A 90 5.57 -1.77 18.44
CA ILE A 90 6.09 -0.41 18.22
C ILE A 90 5.33 0.61 19.07
N ILE A 91 4.01 0.48 19.16
CA ILE A 91 3.18 1.37 20.00
C ILE A 91 3.40 1.05 21.48
N GLU A 92 3.38 -0.24 21.85
CA GLU A 92 3.45 -0.64 23.26
C GLU A 92 4.80 -0.32 23.93
N ASN A 93 5.89 -0.32 23.16
CA ASN A 93 7.24 -0.12 23.69
C ASN A 93 7.79 1.30 23.48
N MET A 94 6.92 2.27 23.17
CA MET A 94 7.36 3.66 23.05
C MET A 94 7.91 4.14 24.41
N PRO A 95 9.15 4.66 24.47
CA PRO A 95 9.78 5.01 25.73
C PRO A 95 9.02 6.18 26.38
N LYS A 96 8.60 5.99 27.64
CA LYS A 96 7.94 7.04 28.43
C LYS A 96 8.91 8.13 28.91
N GLU A 97 10.21 7.87 28.82
CA GLU A 97 11.27 8.79 29.20
C GLU A 97 12.46 8.64 28.24
N VAL A 98 12.92 9.76 27.68
CA VAL A 98 14.12 9.83 26.84
C VAL A 98 14.98 10.97 27.36
N ALA A 99 16.25 10.69 27.67
CA ALA A 99 17.19 11.69 28.21
C ALA A 99 16.65 12.46 29.44
N LYS A 100 15.92 11.78 30.35
CA LYS A 100 15.24 12.37 31.53
C LYS A 100 14.07 13.30 31.23
N CYS A 101 13.66 13.41 29.96
CA CYS A 101 12.46 14.12 29.56
C CYS A 101 11.30 13.13 29.49
N LYS A 102 10.16 13.49 30.07
CA LYS A 102 8.91 12.77 29.83
C LYS A 102 8.56 12.87 28.37
N VAL A 103 8.17 11.74 27.78
CA VAL A 103 7.72 11.66 26.39
C VAL A 103 6.25 11.30 26.40
N ASP A 104 5.50 12.00 25.57
CA ASP A 104 4.12 11.68 25.23
C ASP A 104 4.00 11.63 23.70
N TYR A 105 2.94 11.01 23.21
CA TYR A 105 2.66 10.95 21.78
C TYR A 105 1.19 11.25 21.55
N GLU A 106 0.94 11.96 20.45
CA GLU A 106 -0.38 12.07 19.89
C GLU A 106 -0.32 11.68 18.42
N VAL A 107 -1.43 11.15 17.92
CA VAL A 107 -1.55 10.85 16.51
C VAL A 107 -1.61 12.17 15.75
N ALA A 108 -0.50 12.58 15.17
CA ALA A 108 -0.44 13.82 14.38
C ALA A 108 -1.31 13.71 13.11
N TRP A 109 -1.25 12.55 12.44
CA TRP A 109 -2.01 12.29 11.23
C TRP A 109 -2.04 10.81 10.88
N THR A 110 -3.18 10.33 10.39
CA THR A 110 -3.33 9.02 9.77
C THR A 110 -4.07 9.17 8.44
N ARG A 111 -3.89 8.18 7.57
CA ARG A 111 -4.57 8.10 6.28
C ARG A 111 -5.07 6.68 6.09
N ASP A 112 -6.32 6.54 5.68
CA ASP A 112 -6.86 5.24 5.34
C ASP A 112 -6.34 4.72 4.00
N THR A 113 -6.32 3.40 3.88
CA THR A 113 -6.16 2.78 2.57
C THR A 113 -7.43 3.07 1.78
N VAL A 114 -7.28 3.78 0.67
CA VAL A 114 -8.41 4.08 -0.22
C VAL A 114 -8.39 3.15 -1.41
N TYR A 115 -9.58 2.76 -1.84
CA TYR A 115 -9.80 2.08 -3.11
C TYR A 115 -10.44 3.07 -4.06
N TYR A 116 -9.88 3.18 -5.26
CA TYR A 116 -10.39 4.05 -6.30
C TYR A 116 -11.65 3.48 -6.94
N ASP A 117 -12.42 4.37 -7.56
CA ASP A 117 -13.68 4.03 -8.20
C ASP A 117 -13.46 3.00 -9.31
N LYS A 118 -14.21 1.90 -9.26
CA LYS A 118 -14.03 0.76 -10.17
C LYS A 118 -14.41 1.10 -11.61
N THR A 119 -15.39 1.97 -11.80
CA THR A 119 -15.84 2.41 -13.13
C THR A 119 -14.78 3.30 -13.76
N LEU A 120 -14.27 4.30 -13.03
CA LEU A 120 -13.21 5.17 -13.53
C LEU A 120 -11.90 4.40 -13.77
N ALA A 121 -11.53 3.48 -12.89
CA ALA A 121 -10.41 2.56 -13.13
C ALA A 121 -10.66 1.65 -14.35
N GLY A 122 -11.91 1.33 -14.66
CA GLY A 122 -12.33 0.65 -15.88
C GLY A 122 -12.05 1.48 -17.13
N TYR A 123 -12.44 2.76 -17.14
CA TYR A 123 -12.16 3.67 -18.27
C TYR A 123 -10.65 3.85 -18.53
N VAL A 124 -9.84 3.93 -17.46
CA VAL A 124 -8.38 3.94 -17.58
C VAL A 124 -7.85 2.64 -18.22
N GLN A 125 -8.37 1.49 -17.79
CA GLN A 125 -8.00 0.19 -18.34
C GLN A 125 -8.35 0.09 -19.83
N GLU A 126 -9.59 0.42 -20.20
CA GLU A 126 -10.03 0.41 -21.60
C GLU A 126 -9.20 1.36 -22.47
N ALA A 127 -8.93 2.57 -21.99
CA ALA A 127 -8.13 3.55 -22.71
C ALA A 127 -6.71 3.04 -22.99
N VAL A 128 -6.05 2.41 -22.02
CA VAL A 128 -4.68 1.90 -22.22
C VAL A 128 -4.65 0.66 -23.12
N ASP A 129 -5.69 -0.17 -23.08
CA ASP A 129 -5.82 -1.35 -23.93
C ASP A 129 -6.08 -0.95 -25.40
N GLU A 130 -6.93 0.04 -25.66
CA GLU A 130 -7.17 0.60 -27.01
C GLU A 130 -5.92 1.25 -27.61
N LEU A 131 -5.12 1.91 -26.77
CA LEU A 131 -3.84 2.50 -27.19
C LEU A 131 -2.74 1.45 -27.41
N GLY A 132 -2.96 0.20 -26.98
CA GLY A 132 -2.01 -0.91 -27.16
C GLY A 132 -0.75 -0.79 -26.32
N TYR A 133 -0.81 -0.10 -25.18
CA TYR A 133 0.35 0.05 -24.29
C TYR A 133 0.40 -1.07 -23.26
N SER A 134 1.61 -1.58 -22.99
CA SER A 134 1.81 -2.55 -21.89
C SER A 134 1.43 -1.91 -20.56
N ASN A 135 0.57 -2.57 -19.79
CA ASN A 135 0.03 -2.02 -18.56
C ASN A 135 -0.10 -3.09 -17.46
N GLN A 136 -0.29 -2.63 -16.24
CA GLN A 136 -0.65 -3.46 -15.09
C GLN A 136 -1.41 -2.61 -14.08
N ARG A 137 -2.29 -3.24 -13.30
CA ARG A 137 -2.87 -2.60 -12.11
C ARG A 137 -1.83 -2.53 -11.00
N ILE A 138 -1.79 -1.40 -10.30
CA ILE A 138 -0.83 -1.14 -9.24
C ILE A 138 -1.47 -0.35 -8.10
N ASN A 139 -1.02 -0.65 -6.88
CA ASN A 139 -1.34 0.14 -5.70
C ASN A 139 -0.32 1.28 -5.56
N SER A 140 -0.79 2.52 -5.39
CA SER A 140 0.14 3.62 -5.06
C SER A 140 0.70 3.46 -3.65
N GLY A 141 2.01 3.68 -3.54
CA GLY A 141 2.72 3.73 -2.27
C GLY A 141 2.82 5.11 -1.66
N ALA A 142 2.78 6.15 -2.48
CA ALA A 142 2.85 7.52 -2.01
C ALA A 142 1.44 8.07 -1.73
N GLY A 143 1.36 9.00 -0.78
CA GLY A 143 0.17 9.82 -0.61
C GLY A 143 0.03 10.81 -1.77
N HIS A 144 -1.16 10.91 -2.35
CA HIS A 144 -1.49 11.89 -3.39
C HIS A 144 -2.78 12.63 -3.02
N ASP A 145 -3.02 13.80 -3.60
CA ASP A 145 -4.26 14.56 -3.38
C ASP A 145 -5.50 13.75 -3.80
N ALA A 146 -5.36 12.90 -4.82
CA ALA A 146 -6.39 11.96 -5.26
C ALA A 146 -6.91 11.05 -4.12
N GLN A 147 -6.07 10.73 -3.13
CA GLN A 147 -6.51 9.98 -1.95
C GLN A 147 -7.58 10.75 -1.18
N PHE A 148 -7.40 12.05 -0.97
CA PHE A 148 -8.38 12.88 -0.26
C PHE A 148 -9.59 13.19 -1.13
N ALA A 149 -9.39 13.42 -2.43
CA ALA A 149 -10.50 13.61 -3.37
C ALA A 149 -11.45 12.41 -3.39
N SER A 150 -10.92 11.18 -3.23
CA SER A 150 -11.73 9.96 -3.24
C SER A 150 -12.78 9.87 -2.13
N TYR A 151 -12.66 10.66 -1.05
CA TYR A 151 -13.69 10.74 -0.01
C TYR A 151 -14.91 11.57 -0.42
N MET A 152 -14.79 12.38 -1.46
CA MET A 152 -15.83 13.35 -1.86
C MET A 152 -16.41 13.06 -3.24
N LEU A 153 -15.63 12.44 -4.14
CA LEU A 153 -16.06 12.15 -5.51
C LEU A 153 -15.39 10.87 -6.06
N PRO A 154 -16.02 10.19 -7.04
CA PRO A 154 -15.39 9.10 -7.78
C PRO A 154 -14.03 9.56 -8.31
N THR A 155 -12.97 8.81 -7.97
CA THR A 155 -11.59 9.19 -8.28
C THR A 155 -10.81 7.96 -8.73
N THR A 156 -9.85 8.15 -9.63
CA THR A 156 -8.86 7.13 -10.04
C THR A 156 -7.51 7.79 -10.34
N MET A 157 -6.48 7.00 -10.66
CA MET A 157 -5.14 7.48 -11.01
C MET A 157 -4.57 6.76 -12.22
N VAL A 158 -3.68 7.44 -12.95
CA VAL A 158 -2.85 6.88 -14.02
C VAL A 158 -1.38 7.04 -13.62
N PHE A 159 -0.61 5.96 -13.68
CA PHE A 159 0.82 5.97 -13.38
C PHE A 159 1.65 5.80 -14.66
N VAL A 160 2.80 6.46 -14.69
CA VAL A 160 3.87 6.26 -15.68
C VAL A 160 5.17 5.90 -14.95
N PRO A 161 6.05 5.08 -15.54
CA PRO A 161 7.28 4.66 -14.88
C PRO A 161 8.31 5.79 -14.84
N SER A 162 8.93 5.98 -13.67
CA SER A 162 10.15 6.78 -13.51
C SER A 162 11.39 5.89 -13.61
N LYS A 163 12.48 6.43 -14.17
CA LYS A 163 13.75 5.72 -14.32
C LYS A 163 14.26 5.24 -12.96
N ASP A 164 14.54 3.94 -12.86
CA ASP A 164 15.02 3.26 -11.65
C ASP A 164 14.11 3.43 -10.41
N GLY A 165 12.86 3.90 -10.59
CA GLY A 165 11.92 4.17 -9.50
C GLY A 165 12.29 5.39 -8.64
N HIS A 166 13.18 6.26 -9.11
CA HIS A 166 13.56 7.47 -8.39
C HIS A 166 12.40 8.46 -8.28
N SER A 167 12.28 9.07 -7.09
CA SER A 167 11.39 10.19 -6.82
C SER A 167 11.94 11.03 -5.66
N HIS A 168 11.57 12.32 -5.59
CA HIS A 168 12.06 13.27 -4.57
C HIS A 168 13.58 13.44 -4.56
N CYS A 169 14.22 13.26 -5.72
CA CYS A 169 15.65 13.44 -5.89
C CYS A 169 15.97 13.96 -7.30
N GLU A 170 17.13 14.59 -7.46
CA GLU A 170 17.55 15.21 -8.72
C GLU A 170 17.64 14.22 -9.90
N PRO A 171 18.00 12.94 -9.72
CA PRO A 171 17.96 11.93 -10.79
C PRO A 171 16.56 11.45 -11.21
N GLU A 172 15.49 11.90 -10.55
CA GLU A 172 14.10 11.58 -10.94
C GLU A 172 13.86 11.95 -12.41
N PHE A 173 13.41 10.98 -13.21
CA PHE A 173 13.24 11.19 -14.64
C PHE A 173 12.20 10.25 -15.26
N THR A 174 11.22 10.82 -15.96
CA THR A 174 10.33 10.10 -16.86
C THR A 174 10.51 10.62 -18.28
N SER A 175 10.67 9.73 -19.26
CA SER A 175 10.87 10.16 -20.65
C SER A 175 9.64 10.86 -21.21
N THR A 176 9.83 11.82 -22.11
CA THR A 176 8.73 12.53 -22.79
C THR A 176 7.76 11.55 -23.46
N LYS A 177 8.27 10.46 -24.06
CA LYS A 177 7.45 9.39 -24.62
C LYS A 177 6.51 8.76 -23.59
N GLN A 178 7.02 8.40 -22.41
CA GLN A 178 6.21 7.82 -21.34
C GLN A 178 5.22 8.82 -20.75
N CYS A 179 5.62 10.10 -20.58
CA CYS A 179 4.70 11.17 -20.19
C CYS A 179 3.56 11.32 -21.20
N THR A 180 3.85 11.32 -22.50
CA THR A 180 2.84 11.38 -23.56
C THR A 180 1.92 10.17 -23.52
N MET A 181 2.45 8.97 -23.29
CA MET A 181 1.63 7.77 -23.14
C MET A 181 0.64 7.90 -21.97
N GLY A 182 1.11 8.36 -20.80
CA GLY A 182 0.24 8.60 -19.64
C GLY A 182 -0.82 9.67 -19.89
N ALA A 183 -0.44 10.78 -20.53
CA ALA A 183 -1.36 11.85 -20.90
C ALA A 183 -2.43 11.37 -21.91
N SER A 184 -2.04 10.55 -22.89
CA SER A 184 -2.97 9.94 -23.85
C SER A 184 -3.97 9.02 -23.17
N VAL A 185 -3.53 8.19 -22.22
CA VAL A 185 -4.43 7.32 -21.43
C VAL A 185 -5.41 8.18 -20.62
N LEU A 186 -4.91 9.19 -19.92
CA LEU A 186 -5.74 10.11 -19.14
C LEU A 186 -6.80 10.81 -20.01
N LEU A 187 -6.40 11.36 -21.16
CA LEU A 187 -7.32 12.01 -22.09
C LEU A 187 -8.44 11.07 -22.54
N ASN A 188 -8.09 9.85 -22.97
CA ASN A 188 -9.08 8.88 -23.44
C ASN A 188 -10.00 8.40 -22.31
N ALA A 189 -9.49 8.24 -21.08
CA ALA A 189 -10.31 7.89 -19.92
C ALA A 189 -11.31 9.00 -19.57
N VAL A 190 -10.89 10.27 -19.62
CA VAL A 190 -11.77 11.43 -19.41
C VAL A 190 -12.86 11.48 -20.48
N LEU A 191 -12.51 11.29 -21.76
CA LEU A 191 -13.47 11.27 -22.87
C LEU A 191 -14.47 10.10 -22.78
N LYS A 192 -14.10 8.99 -22.16
CA LYS A 192 -15.03 7.87 -21.89
C LYS A 192 -15.98 8.24 -20.75
N CYS A 193 -15.47 8.82 -19.67
CA CYS A 193 -16.28 9.30 -18.56
C CYS A 193 -17.34 10.32 -19.02
N ASP A 194 -16.93 11.29 -19.84
CA ASP A 194 -17.79 12.37 -20.36
C ASP A 194 -18.92 11.88 -21.29
N LYS A 195 -18.78 10.71 -21.91
CA LYS A 195 -19.82 10.15 -22.80
C LYS A 195 -20.95 9.43 -22.06
N GLU A 196 -20.69 9.03 -20.82
CA GLU A 196 -21.61 8.23 -20.00
C GLU A 196 -22.33 9.09 -18.94
N ASP A 197 -21.97 10.38 -18.82
CA ASP A 197 -22.72 11.44 -18.11
C ASP A 197 -23.83 12.04 -19.00
#